data_AF-A0A267GH44-F1
#
_entry.id   AF-A0A267GH44-F1
#
_cell.length_a   1.000
_cell.length_b   1.000
_cell.length_c   1.000
_cell.angle_alpha   90.00
_cell.angle_beta   90.00
_cell.angle_gamma   90.00
#
_symmetry.space_group_name_H-M   'P 1'
#
loop_
_entity.id
_entity.type
_entity.pdbx_description
1 polymer ?
#
loop_
_entity_poly.entity_id
_entity_poly.type
_entity_poly.pdbx_seq_one_letter_code
_entity_poly.pdbx_strand_id
1 'polypeptide(L)'
;MVVDRITLKIVLPELATNIRYEAPYPVIEGPRELIKTYLDTVGRPVLVLSKANLVDQHIQELVVRYEFASWSLIREPLMATTFFLVLFLTVILAVRLNFSIVQDASTEMKQRLGCLTSEIVGLQDRRSALYQCYEDAINKFKSGKDHGRFKSDVNKVTTDHKALTKKVAELVKAIRSDPAFAPPGDLLERLDELQRQDSRLAELLQTAASQAEALVANKITRQQYLDADAKHVKNKEDAVARIEQLVEGL
;
A
#
# COMPACT_ATOMS: atom_id res chain seq x y z
N MET A 1 48.57 -8.44 -46.36
CA MET A 1 48.18 -9.71 -45.71
C MET A 1 47.53 -10.60 -46.77
N VAL A 2 47.78 -11.91 -46.72
CA VAL A 2 47.15 -12.91 -47.60
C VAL A 2 46.37 -13.87 -46.71
N VAL A 3 45.12 -14.12 -47.02
CA VAL A 3 44.27 -15.04 -46.27
C VAL A 3 43.76 -16.13 -47.21
N ASP A 4 44.10 -17.38 -46.89
CA ASP A 4 43.76 -18.54 -47.72
C ASP A 4 42.25 -18.77 -47.82
N ARG A 5 41.51 -18.61 -46.71
CA ARG A 5 40.05 -18.75 -46.66
C ARG A 5 39.42 -17.97 -45.51
N ILE A 6 38.35 -17.24 -45.82
CA ILE A 6 37.47 -16.58 -44.84
C ILE A 6 36.04 -17.09 -45.02
N THR A 7 35.39 -17.33 -43.88
CA THR A 7 33.94 -17.57 -43.79
C THR A 7 33.33 -16.45 -42.96
N LEU A 8 32.54 -15.60 -43.60
CA LEU A 8 31.79 -14.52 -42.97
C LEU A 8 30.40 -15.04 -42.59
N LYS A 9 30.03 -14.92 -41.31
CA LYS A 9 28.70 -15.23 -40.79
C LYS A 9 28.03 -13.95 -40.33
N ILE A 10 26.95 -13.55 -40.98
CA ILE A 10 26.18 -12.36 -40.64
C ILE A 10 24.88 -12.80 -39.97
N VAL A 11 24.76 -12.54 -38.67
CA VAL A 11 23.57 -12.87 -37.88
C VAL A 11 22.58 -11.71 -38.00
N LEU A 12 21.38 -11.99 -38.49
CA LEU A 12 20.33 -10.99 -38.69
C LEU A 12 19.33 -11.01 -37.54
N PRO A 13 18.54 -9.93 -37.35
CA PRO A 13 17.46 -9.91 -36.36
C PRO A 13 16.47 -11.07 -36.55
N GLU A 14 15.83 -11.49 -35.46
CA GLU A 14 14.75 -12.48 -35.53
C GLU A 14 13.65 -11.98 -36.48
N LEU A 15 13.04 -12.87 -37.27
CA LEU A 15 11.99 -12.53 -38.25
C LEU A 15 12.43 -11.61 -39.40
N ALA A 16 13.73 -11.45 -39.65
CA ALA A 16 14.21 -10.77 -40.87
C ALA A 16 13.78 -11.53 -42.14
N THR A 17 13.04 -10.87 -43.02
CA THR A 17 12.55 -11.42 -44.30
C THR A 17 13.27 -10.79 -45.48
N ASN A 18 13.15 -11.42 -46.67
CA ASN A 18 13.67 -10.87 -47.94
C ASN A 18 15.16 -10.46 -47.91
N ILE A 19 15.99 -11.33 -47.32
CA ILE A 19 17.44 -11.11 -47.17
C ILE A 19 18.12 -11.14 -48.54
N ARG A 20 18.72 -10.01 -48.93
CA ARG A 20 19.51 -9.82 -50.15
C ARG A 20 20.88 -9.24 -49.78
N TYR A 21 21.92 -9.62 -50.52
CA TYR A 21 23.27 -9.09 -50.32
C TYR A 21 23.83 -8.56 -51.64
N GLU A 22 24.59 -7.47 -51.56
CA GLU A 22 25.32 -6.87 -52.67
C GLU A 22 26.81 -6.96 -52.34
N ALA A 23 27.50 -7.91 -52.99
CA ALA A 23 28.93 -8.15 -52.79
C ALA A 23 29.76 -7.42 -53.88
N PRO A 24 30.87 -6.76 -53.51
CA PRO A 24 31.72 -6.02 -54.44
C PRO A 24 32.52 -6.93 -55.39
N TYR A 25 32.63 -8.22 -55.06
CA TYR A 25 33.28 -9.25 -55.85
C TYR A 25 32.57 -10.61 -55.68
N PRO A 26 32.80 -11.59 -56.58
CA PRO A 26 32.13 -12.89 -56.51
C PRO A 26 32.51 -13.65 -55.23
N VAL A 27 31.50 -13.97 -54.41
CA VAL A 27 31.59 -14.75 -53.17
C VAL A 27 30.71 -16.01 -53.27
N ILE A 28 31.05 -17.06 -52.52
CA ILE A 28 30.29 -18.31 -52.49
C ILE A 28 29.30 -18.23 -51.32
N GLU A 29 28.00 -18.25 -51.62
CA GLU A 29 26.96 -18.37 -50.58
C GLU A 29 26.93 -19.82 -50.06
N GLY A 30 27.06 -19.97 -48.75
CA GLY A 30 26.89 -21.24 -48.05
C GLY A 30 25.43 -21.52 -47.70
N PRO A 31 25.13 -22.67 -47.08
CA PRO A 31 23.78 -22.93 -46.59
C PRO A 31 23.39 -21.88 -45.54
N ARG A 32 22.14 -21.40 -45.62
CA ARG A 32 21.60 -20.48 -44.61
C ARG A 32 21.42 -21.24 -43.29
N GLU A 33 21.99 -20.69 -42.23
CA GLU A 33 21.93 -21.26 -40.88
C GLU A 33 20.91 -20.50 -40.03
N LEU A 34 20.49 -21.09 -38.91
CA LEU A 34 19.59 -20.49 -37.93
C LEU A 34 20.22 -20.61 -36.54
N ILE A 35 20.44 -19.48 -35.87
CA ILE A 35 20.98 -19.43 -34.50
C ILE A 35 19.85 -19.10 -33.53
N LYS A 36 19.75 -19.81 -32.41
CA LYS A 36 18.80 -19.52 -31.34
C LYS A 36 19.51 -18.92 -30.13
N THR A 37 19.01 -17.79 -29.68
CA THR A 37 19.50 -17.03 -28.52
C THR A 37 18.45 -17.05 -27.40
N TYR A 38 18.79 -16.53 -26.21
CA TYR A 38 17.99 -16.61 -24.97
C TYR A 38 16.53 -16.16 -25.08
N LEU A 39 16.23 -15.15 -25.90
CA LEU A 39 14.89 -14.58 -26.03
C LEU A 39 14.28 -14.81 -27.43
N ASP A 40 14.87 -15.71 -28.21
CA ASP A 40 14.40 -16.00 -29.56
C ASP A 40 13.30 -17.07 -29.51
N THR A 41 12.20 -16.84 -30.24
CA THR A 41 11.11 -17.83 -30.37
C THR A 41 11.31 -18.78 -31.55
N VAL A 42 11.68 -18.22 -32.70
CA VAL A 42 11.88 -18.94 -33.96
C VAL A 42 13.38 -19.14 -34.20
N GLY A 43 14.17 -18.08 -33.98
CA GLY A 43 15.63 -18.06 -34.21
C GLY A 43 16.04 -16.98 -35.22
N ARG A 44 17.32 -16.60 -35.18
CA ARG A 44 17.95 -15.57 -36.00
C ARG A 44 18.55 -16.18 -37.27
N PRO A 45 18.16 -15.73 -38.47
CA PRO A 45 18.72 -16.24 -39.71
C PRO A 45 20.17 -15.74 -39.87
N VAL A 46 21.03 -16.61 -40.40
CA VAL A 46 22.45 -16.33 -40.60
C VAL A 46 22.80 -16.48 -42.07
N LEU A 47 23.35 -15.40 -42.65
CA LEU A 47 23.93 -15.42 -43.99
C LEU A 47 25.38 -15.85 -43.88
N VAL A 48 25.72 -16.97 -44.52
CA VAL A 48 27.08 -17.53 -44.52
C VAL A 48 27.70 -17.30 -45.90
N LEU A 49 28.77 -16.51 -45.97
CA LEU A 49 29.51 -16.23 -47.19
C LEU A 49 30.94 -16.75 -47.04
N SER A 50 31.45 -17.48 -48.03
CA SER A 50 32.81 -18.02 -48.03
C SER A 50 33.61 -17.52 -49.23
N LYS A 51 34.88 -17.19 -49.00
CA LYS A 51 35.81 -16.82 -50.07
C LYS A 51 37.23 -17.29 -49.73
N ALA A 52 37.94 -17.73 -50.76
CA ALA A 52 39.35 -18.14 -50.69
C ALA A 52 40.25 -17.14 -51.42
N ASN A 53 41.54 -17.15 -51.08
CA ASN A 53 42.60 -16.35 -51.71
C ASN A 53 42.34 -14.84 -51.65
N LEU A 54 42.18 -14.30 -50.44
CA LEU A 54 41.94 -12.88 -50.20
C LEU A 54 43.27 -12.14 -49.99
N VAL A 55 43.33 -10.92 -50.52
CA VAL A 55 44.44 -9.97 -50.34
C VAL A 55 43.90 -8.63 -49.85
N ASP A 56 44.75 -7.75 -49.33
CA ASP A 56 44.35 -6.47 -48.73
C ASP A 56 43.45 -5.59 -49.62
N GLN A 57 43.59 -5.69 -50.95
CA GLN A 57 42.75 -4.97 -51.92
C GLN A 57 41.27 -5.41 -51.94
N HIS A 58 40.93 -6.52 -51.28
CA HIS A 58 39.56 -7.01 -51.12
C HIS A 58 38.84 -6.45 -49.89
N ILE A 59 39.46 -5.53 -49.14
CA ILE A 59 38.79 -4.82 -48.04
C ILE A 59 37.83 -3.79 -48.65
N GLN A 60 36.59 -4.22 -48.88
CA GLN A 60 35.53 -3.43 -49.49
C GLN A 60 34.20 -3.64 -48.74
N GLU A 61 33.24 -2.75 -48.98
CA GLU A 61 31.94 -2.79 -48.31
C GLU A 61 31.04 -3.89 -48.86
N LEU A 62 30.36 -4.62 -47.96
CA LEU A 62 29.32 -5.58 -48.27
C LEU A 62 28.00 -5.05 -47.72
N VAL A 63 27.00 -4.85 -48.59
CA VAL A 63 25.69 -4.32 -48.19
C VAL A 63 24.69 -5.47 -48.08
N VAL A 64 24.03 -5.59 -46.93
CA VAL A 64 22.95 -6.57 -46.71
C VAL A 64 21.64 -5.82 -46.49
N ARG A 65 20.65 -6.10 -47.34
CA ARG A 65 19.30 -5.54 -47.27
C ARG A 65 18.35 -6.62 -46.77
N TYR A 66 17.55 -6.28 -45.77
CA TYR A 66 16.52 -7.16 -45.22
C TYR A 66 15.30 -6.33 -44.84
N GLU A 67 14.14 -6.96 -44.84
CA GLU A 67 12.90 -6.39 -44.34
C GLU A 67 12.70 -6.82 -42.90
N PHE A 68 12.35 -5.86 -42.04
CA PHE A 68 12.13 -6.10 -40.62
C PHE A 68 10.98 -5.22 -40.12
N ALA A 69 9.96 -5.87 -39.55
CA ALA A 69 8.79 -5.18 -39.02
C ALA A 69 9.11 -4.53 -37.68
N SER A 70 8.84 -3.23 -37.53
CA SER A 70 9.10 -2.49 -36.29
C SER A 70 8.35 -3.05 -35.08
N TRP A 71 7.17 -3.66 -35.28
CA TRP A 71 6.41 -4.31 -34.21
C TRP A 71 7.18 -5.47 -33.54
N SER A 72 8.05 -6.15 -34.29
CA SER A 72 8.86 -7.26 -33.78
C SER A 72 9.82 -6.84 -32.67
N LEU A 73 10.19 -5.55 -32.58
CA LEU A 73 11.05 -5.04 -31.50
C LEU A 73 10.38 -5.07 -30.13
N ILE A 74 9.07 -4.81 -30.08
CA ILE A 74 8.33 -4.73 -28.81
C ILE A 74 7.96 -6.12 -28.29
N ARG A 75 7.92 -7.12 -29.17
CA ARG A 75 7.62 -8.52 -28.83
C ARG A 75 8.57 -9.09 -27.78
N GLU A 76 9.87 -8.82 -27.90
CA GLU A 76 10.90 -9.29 -26.99
C GLU A 76 10.64 -8.80 -25.54
N PRO A 77 10.51 -7.48 -25.26
CA PRO A 77 10.08 -6.98 -23.95
C PRO A 77 8.73 -7.53 -23.49
N LEU A 78 7.75 -7.61 -24.39
CA LEU A 78 6.40 -8.07 -24.06
C LEU A 78 6.41 -9.52 -23.57
N MET A 79 7.23 -10.39 -24.16
CA MET A 79 7.37 -11.78 -23.72
C MET A 79 7.82 -11.88 -22.27
N ALA A 80 8.84 -11.12 -21.87
CA ALA A 80 9.31 -11.09 -20.49
C ALA A 80 8.21 -10.57 -19.55
N THR A 81 7.52 -9.50 -19.93
CA THR A 81 6.39 -8.96 -19.14
C THR A 81 5.25 -9.98 -19.00
N THR A 82 4.87 -10.67 -20.08
CA THR A 82 3.83 -11.69 -20.05
C THR A 82 4.20 -12.86 -19.14
N PHE A 83 5.46 -13.29 -19.15
CA PHE A 83 5.93 -14.35 -18.27
C PHE A 83 5.73 -13.99 -16.78
N PHE A 84 6.19 -12.80 -16.38
CA PHE A 84 5.99 -12.34 -15.00
C PHE A 84 4.52 -12.10 -14.66
N LEU A 85 3.73 -11.58 -15.60
CA LEU A 85 2.30 -11.39 -15.40
C LEU A 85 1.59 -12.71 -15.10
N VAL A 86 1.88 -13.77 -15.87
CA VAL A 86 1.31 -15.10 -15.64
C VAL A 86 1.72 -15.62 -14.27
N LEU A 87 2.99 -15.49 -13.90
CA LEU A 87 3.48 -15.90 -12.57
C LEU A 87 2.71 -15.21 -11.44
N PHE A 88 2.58 -13.87 -11.50
CA PHE A 88 1.84 -13.12 -10.48
C PHE A 88 0.36 -13.50 -10.47
N LEU A 89 -0.25 -13.70 -11.64
CA LEU A 89 -1.65 -14.12 -11.74
C LEU A 89 -1.85 -15.50 -11.11
N THR A 90 -0.94 -16.45 -11.33
CA THR A 90 -0.97 -17.76 -10.69
C THR A 90 -0.87 -17.65 -9.16
N VAL A 91 0.03 -16.81 -8.64
CA VAL A 91 0.15 -16.57 -7.19
C VAL A 91 -1.13 -15.93 -6.63
N ILE A 92 -1.68 -14.92 -7.30
CA ILE A 92 -2.94 -14.27 -6.88
C ILE A 92 -4.08 -15.28 -6.84
N LEU A 93 -4.24 -16.11 -7.87
CA LEU A 93 -5.25 -17.16 -7.89
C LEU A 93 -5.01 -18.17 -6.77
N ALA A 94 -3.77 -18.62 -6.55
CA ALA A 94 -3.44 -19.59 -5.51
C ALA A 94 -3.77 -19.07 -4.09
N VAL A 95 -3.53 -17.79 -3.81
CA VAL A 95 -3.86 -17.17 -2.51
C VAL A 95 -5.36 -16.89 -2.36
N ARG A 96 -6.06 -16.61 -3.46
CA ARG A 96 -7.51 -16.31 -3.43
C ARG A 96 -8.38 -17.55 -3.42
N LEU A 97 -7.90 -18.67 -3.95
CA LEU A 97 -8.62 -19.94 -3.94
C LEU A 97 -8.37 -20.67 -2.63
N ASN A 98 -9.40 -20.80 -1.81
CA ASN A 98 -9.34 -21.58 -0.59
C ASN A 98 -9.53 -23.07 -0.94
N PHE A 99 -8.44 -23.84 -0.93
CA PHE A 99 -8.45 -25.30 -1.14
C PHE A 99 -8.56 -26.09 0.17
N SER A 100 -9.09 -25.51 1.25
CA SER A 100 -9.25 -26.23 2.52
C SER A 100 -10.34 -27.29 2.43
N ILE A 101 -9.98 -28.54 2.71
CA ILE A 101 -10.88 -29.70 2.70
C ILE A 101 -11.76 -29.71 3.96
N VAL A 102 -11.25 -29.19 5.08
CA VAL A 102 -12.00 -28.99 6.32
C VAL A 102 -11.98 -27.49 6.62
N GLN A 103 -13.15 -26.90 6.82
CA GLN A 103 -13.23 -25.50 7.22
C GLN A 103 -12.79 -25.38 8.67
N ASP A 104 -11.59 -24.86 8.91
CA ASP A 104 -11.11 -24.51 10.25
C ASP A 104 -11.90 -23.30 10.76
N ALA A 105 -13.07 -23.60 11.32
CA ALA A 105 -13.96 -22.63 11.91
C ALA A 105 -13.20 -21.72 12.89
N SER A 106 -12.27 -22.28 13.67
CA SER A 106 -11.41 -21.56 14.62
C SER A 106 -10.52 -20.48 13.98
N THR A 107 -9.95 -20.73 12.79
CA THR A 107 -9.05 -19.77 12.12
C THR A 107 -9.84 -18.64 11.45
N GLU A 108 -10.95 -18.96 10.79
CA GLU A 108 -11.87 -17.95 10.24
C GLU A 108 -12.45 -17.05 11.34
N MET A 109 -12.76 -17.64 12.50
CA MET A 109 -13.23 -16.90 13.68
C MET A 109 -12.16 -15.94 14.22
N LYS A 110 -10.90 -16.37 14.35
CA LYS A 110 -9.79 -15.49 14.77
C LYS A 110 -9.60 -14.33 13.79
N GLN A 111 -9.74 -14.59 12.49
CA GLN A 111 -9.68 -13.55 11.47
C GLN A 111 -10.84 -12.55 11.59
N ARG A 112 -12.07 -13.03 11.79
CA ARG A 112 -13.25 -12.17 12.01
C ARG A 112 -13.10 -11.32 13.27
N LEU A 113 -12.66 -11.91 14.38
CA LEU A 113 -12.39 -11.21 15.63
C LEU A 113 -11.30 -10.14 15.42
N GLY A 114 -10.19 -10.50 14.77
CA GLY A 114 -9.12 -9.54 14.44
C GLY A 114 -9.61 -8.37 13.57
N CYS A 115 -10.53 -8.64 12.64
CA CYS A 115 -11.18 -7.60 11.83
C CYS A 115 -12.01 -6.63 12.69
N LEU A 116 -12.87 -7.17 13.56
CA LEU A 116 -13.72 -6.37 14.46
C LEU A 116 -12.88 -5.56 15.45
N THR A 117 -11.83 -6.18 16.02
CA THR A 117 -10.90 -5.49 16.91
C THR A 117 -10.15 -4.37 16.18
N SER A 118 -9.66 -4.63 14.96
CA SER A 118 -9.01 -3.60 14.14
C SER A 118 -9.95 -2.44 13.79
N GLU A 119 -11.24 -2.72 13.56
CA GLU A 119 -12.25 -1.68 13.36
C GLU A 119 -12.44 -0.82 14.62
N ILE A 120 -12.44 -1.45 15.82
CA ILE A 120 -12.50 -0.72 17.10
C ILE A 120 -11.26 0.17 17.27
N VAL A 121 -10.07 -0.33 16.96
CA VAL A 121 -8.82 0.47 17.00
C VAL A 121 -8.92 1.69 16.08
N GLY A 122 -9.35 1.50 14.82
CA GLY A 122 -9.51 2.62 13.87
C GLY A 122 -10.57 3.64 14.31
N LEU A 123 -11.63 3.21 15.00
CA LEU A 123 -12.61 4.12 15.61
C LEU A 123 -11.99 4.90 16.79
N GLN A 124 -11.10 4.27 17.56
CA GLN A 124 -10.43 4.90 18.69
C GLN A 124 -9.42 5.97 18.22
N ASP A 125 -8.66 5.71 17.15
CA ASP A 125 -7.79 6.73 16.53
C ASP A 125 -8.59 7.98 16.12
N ARG A 126 -9.78 7.76 15.54
CA ARG A 126 -10.68 8.84 15.17
C ARG A 126 -11.20 9.61 16.38
N ARG A 127 -11.41 8.96 17.54
CA ARG A 127 -11.76 9.65 18.79
C ARG A 127 -10.60 10.49 19.32
N SER A 128 -9.38 9.97 19.29
CA SER A 128 -8.18 10.71 19.67
C SER A 128 -8.03 12.00 18.85
N ALA A 129 -8.33 11.95 17.54
CA ALA A 129 -8.35 13.15 16.69
C ALA A 129 -9.45 14.17 17.08
N LEU A 130 -10.61 13.71 17.56
CA LEU A 130 -11.67 14.61 18.06
C LEU A 130 -11.23 15.34 19.33
N TYR A 131 -10.41 14.72 20.17
CA TYR A 131 -9.87 15.35 21.38
C TYR A 131 -8.92 16.51 21.04
N GLN A 132 -8.09 16.34 20.00
CA GLN A 132 -7.27 17.44 19.49
C GLN A 132 -8.13 18.59 18.94
N CYS A 133 -9.18 18.28 18.18
CA CYS A 133 -10.13 19.30 17.69
C CYS A 133 -10.80 20.07 18.85
N TYR A 134 -11.07 19.40 19.96
CA TYR A 134 -11.66 20.00 21.15
C TYR A 134 -10.71 20.99 21.83
N GLU A 135 -9.44 20.61 21.98
CA GLU A 135 -8.41 21.48 22.56
C GLU A 135 -8.16 22.70 21.70
N ASP A 136 -8.11 22.52 20.38
CA ASP A 136 -8.02 23.63 19.42
C ASP A 136 -9.20 24.59 19.55
N ALA A 137 -10.42 24.07 19.73
CA ALA A 137 -11.61 24.88 19.93
C ALA A 137 -11.51 25.70 21.23
N ILE A 138 -11.05 25.09 22.33
CA ILE A 138 -10.80 25.79 23.61
C ILE A 138 -9.73 26.88 23.45
N ASN A 139 -8.60 26.57 22.80
CA ASN A 139 -7.50 27.51 22.64
C ASN A 139 -7.88 28.71 21.74
N LYS A 140 -8.65 28.44 20.67
CA LYS A 140 -9.24 29.49 19.82
C LYS A 140 -10.27 30.33 20.58
N PHE A 141 -11.07 29.73 21.44
CA PHE A 141 -12.04 30.46 22.25
C PHE A 141 -11.38 31.37 23.28
N LYS A 142 -10.31 30.91 23.95
CA LYS A 142 -9.54 31.74 24.90
C LYS A 142 -8.93 32.99 24.26
N SER A 143 -8.50 32.90 23.00
CA SER A 143 -7.86 34.00 22.26
C SER A 143 -8.89 34.91 21.55
N GLY A 144 -9.88 34.33 20.88
CA GLY A 144 -10.87 35.05 20.07
C GLY A 144 -12.13 35.51 20.81
N LYS A 145 -12.48 34.89 21.95
CA LYS A 145 -13.70 35.15 22.75
C LYS A 145 -15.03 35.01 21.98
N ASP A 146 -15.02 34.32 20.85
CA ASP A 146 -16.21 34.06 20.04
C ASP A 146 -17.02 32.88 20.61
N HIS A 147 -18.08 33.21 21.35
CA HIS A 147 -18.95 32.24 22.02
C HIS A 147 -19.81 31.45 21.05
N GLY A 148 -20.22 32.06 19.93
CA GLY A 148 -21.10 31.42 18.95
C GLY A 148 -20.37 30.28 18.24
N ARG A 149 -19.14 30.56 17.79
CA ARG A 149 -18.27 29.58 17.13
C ARG A 149 -17.84 28.47 18.08
N PHE A 150 -17.43 28.81 19.30
CA PHE A 150 -17.02 27.82 20.31
C PHE A 150 -18.14 26.84 20.63
N LYS A 151 -19.36 27.34 20.89
CA LYS A 151 -20.51 26.48 21.18
C LYS A 151 -20.85 25.55 20.01
N SER A 152 -20.74 26.04 18.78
CA SER A 152 -20.93 25.23 17.57
C SER A 152 -19.87 24.13 17.46
N ASP A 153 -18.59 24.46 17.63
CA ASP A 153 -17.47 23.51 17.53
C ASP A 153 -17.53 22.44 18.63
N VAL A 154 -17.82 22.84 19.87
CA VAL A 154 -18.03 21.92 21.01
C VAL A 154 -19.21 20.99 20.73
N ASN A 155 -20.36 21.52 20.31
CA ASN A 155 -21.52 20.69 20.00
C ASN A 155 -21.24 19.68 18.88
N LYS A 156 -20.48 20.09 17.86
CA LYS A 156 -20.07 19.20 16.76
C LYS A 156 -19.18 18.07 17.29
N VAL A 157 -18.13 18.39 18.04
CA VAL A 157 -17.22 17.39 18.62
C VAL A 157 -17.98 16.43 19.55
N THR A 158 -18.86 16.94 20.41
CA THR A 158 -19.70 16.10 21.29
C THR A 158 -20.63 15.18 20.51
N THR A 159 -21.21 15.65 19.40
CA THR A 159 -22.09 14.85 18.54
C THR A 159 -21.31 13.74 17.83
N ASP A 160 -20.17 14.08 17.24
CA ASP A 160 -19.30 13.13 16.55
C ASP A 160 -18.74 12.08 17.52
N HIS A 161 -18.33 12.50 18.72
CA HIS A 161 -17.87 11.61 19.78
C HIS A 161 -18.97 10.61 20.17
N LYS A 162 -20.19 11.07 20.46
CA LYS A 162 -21.34 10.19 20.78
C LYS A 162 -21.63 9.19 19.65
N ALA A 163 -21.52 9.61 18.40
CA ALA A 163 -21.71 8.71 17.25
C ALA A 163 -20.65 7.61 17.20
N LEU A 164 -19.38 7.93 17.47
CA LEU A 164 -18.30 6.94 17.57
C LEU A 164 -18.46 6.05 18.82
N THR A 165 -18.93 6.58 19.96
CA THR A 165 -19.28 5.81 21.16
C THR A 165 -20.34 4.75 20.87
N LYS A 166 -21.39 5.14 20.15
CA LYS A 166 -22.45 4.22 19.74
C LYS A 166 -21.93 3.10 18.83
N LYS A 167 -21.10 3.43 17.83
CA LYS A 167 -20.53 2.43 16.91
C LYS A 167 -19.67 1.39 17.63
N VAL A 168 -18.78 1.84 18.53
CA VAL A 168 -17.96 0.89 19.31
C VAL A 168 -18.83 0.05 20.23
N ALA A 169 -19.87 0.60 20.85
CA ALA A 169 -20.80 -0.19 21.66
C ALA A 169 -21.53 -1.27 20.83
N GLU A 170 -21.91 -0.96 19.59
CA GLU A 170 -22.49 -1.93 18.65
C GLU A 170 -21.48 -3.04 18.28
N LEU A 171 -20.22 -2.71 18.01
CA LEU A 171 -19.16 -3.69 17.72
C LEU A 171 -18.84 -4.57 18.94
N VAL A 172 -18.71 -3.99 20.13
CA VAL A 172 -18.49 -4.74 21.38
C VAL A 172 -19.67 -5.66 21.66
N LYS A 173 -20.91 -5.22 21.40
CA LYS A 173 -22.10 -6.07 21.50
C LYS A 173 -22.04 -7.22 20.50
N ALA A 174 -21.64 -6.97 19.26
CA ALA A 174 -21.48 -8.00 18.24
C ALA A 174 -20.46 -9.07 18.69
N ILE A 175 -19.32 -8.66 19.25
CA ILE A 175 -18.29 -9.56 19.82
C ILE A 175 -18.87 -10.40 20.97
N ARG A 176 -19.66 -9.80 21.88
CA ARG A 176 -20.26 -10.51 23.02
C ARG A 176 -21.35 -11.49 22.63
N SER A 177 -22.12 -11.17 21.59
CA SER A 177 -23.31 -11.94 21.18
C SER A 177 -22.99 -13.09 20.24
N ASP A 178 -21.75 -13.20 19.73
CA ASP A 178 -21.36 -14.25 18.81
C ASP A 178 -21.33 -15.61 19.53
N PRO A 179 -22.31 -16.51 19.29
CA PRO A 179 -22.46 -17.75 20.05
C PRO A 179 -21.39 -18.80 19.70
N ALA A 180 -20.58 -18.55 18.67
CA ALA A 180 -19.53 -19.45 18.23
C ALA A 180 -18.24 -19.36 19.05
N PHE A 181 -18.14 -18.39 19.97
CA PHE A 181 -16.91 -18.11 20.71
C PHE A 181 -17.23 -17.64 22.13
N ALA A 182 -16.55 -18.21 23.13
CA ALA A 182 -16.32 -17.47 24.36
C ALA A 182 -15.15 -16.53 24.07
N PRO A 183 -15.36 -15.22 23.87
CA PRO A 183 -14.25 -14.27 23.78
C PRO A 183 -13.29 -14.47 24.95
N PRO A 184 -11.96 -14.42 24.74
CA PRO A 184 -11.02 -14.53 25.84
C PRO A 184 -11.41 -13.46 26.84
N GLY A 185 -11.67 -13.85 28.10
CA GLY A 185 -12.24 -12.94 29.11
C GLY A 185 -11.45 -11.64 29.23
N ASP A 186 -10.13 -11.72 29.05
CA ASP A 186 -9.20 -10.60 29.01
C ASP A 186 -9.55 -9.56 27.91
N LEU A 187 -10.00 -9.97 26.72
CA LEU A 187 -10.38 -9.04 25.65
C LEU A 187 -11.67 -8.28 25.98
N LEU A 188 -12.67 -8.94 26.56
CA LEU A 188 -13.89 -8.25 26.99
C LEU A 188 -13.63 -7.28 28.14
N GLU A 189 -12.80 -7.67 29.11
CA GLU A 189 -12.40 -6.79 30.22
C GLU A 189 -11.65 -5.56 29.72
N ARG A 190 -10.73 -5.73 28.76
CA ARG A 190 -10.02 -4.61 28.12
C ARG A 190 -10.96 -3.68 27.35
N LEU A 191 -11.92 -4.23 26.59
CA LEU A 191 -12.91 -3.42 25.88
C LEU A 191 -13.83 -2.64 26.82
N ASP A 192 -14.21 -3.24 27.95
CA ASP A 192 -15.04 -2.59 28.96
C ASP A 192 -14.28 -1.48 29.68
N GLU A 193 -13.02 -1.73 30.03
CA GLU A 193 -12.16 -0.70 30.62
C GLU A 193 -11.87 0.44 29.62
N LEU A 194 -11.69 0.13 28.33
CA LEU A 194 -11.54 1.12 27.28
C LEU A 194 -12.75 2.06 27.21
N GLN A 195 -13.97 1.51 27.24
CA GLN A 195 -15.20 2.30 27.26
C GLN A 195 -15.35 3.16 28.52
N ARG A 196 -14.90 2.67 29.68
CA ARG A 196 -14.89 3.44 30.93
C ARG A 196 -13.92 4.62 30.87
N GLN A 197 -12.69 4.39 30.40
CA GLN A 197 -11.71 5.47 30.26
C GLN A 197 -12.16 6.51 29.22
N ASP A 198 -12.79 6.09 28.12
CA ASP A 198 -13.34 7.00 27.12
C ASP A 198 -14.46 7.88 27.68
N SER A 199 -15.37 7.29 28.48
CA SER A 199 -16.44 8.03 29.16
C SER A 199 -15.87 9.07 30.14
N ARG A 200 -14.85 8.68 30.91
CA ARG A 200 -14.12 9.59 31.81
C ARG A 200 -13.47 10.74 31.03
N LEU A 201 -12.89 10.47 29.87
CA LEU A 201 -12.25 11.49 29.04
C LEU A 201 -13.29 12.47 28.46
N ALA A 202 -14.46 11.97 28.03
CA ALA A 202 -15.58 12.81 27.60
C ALA A 202 -16.07 13.78 28.71
N GLU A 203 -16.18 13.30 29.95
CA GLU A 203 -16.53 14.14 31.10
C GLU A 203 -15.47 15.19 31.40
N LEU A 204 -14.19 14.82 31.31
CA LEU A 204 -13.09 15.76 31.46
C LEU A 204 -13.19 16.84 30.40
N LEU A 205 -13.38 16.51 29.12
CA LEU A 205 -13.51 17.51 28.05
C LEU A 205 -14.63 18.50 28.37
N GLN A 206 -15.84 17.99 28.66
CA GLN A 206 -16.99 18.83 29.03
C GLN A 206 -16.65 19.79 30.19
N THR A 207 -15.91 19.31 31.19
CA THR A 207 -15.44 20.12 32.31
C THR A 207 -14.50 21.22 31.84
N ALA A 208 -13.55 20.94 30.95
CA ALA A 208 -12.64 21.94 30.40
C ALA A 208 -13.35 23.03 29.58
N ALA A 209 -14.36 22.69 28.76
CA ALA A 209 -15.14 23.72 28.09
C ALA A 209 -15.88 24.63 29.08
N SER A 210 -16.50 24.06 30.12
CA SER A 210 -17.21 24.85 31.13
C SER A 210 -16.27 25.79 31.90
N GLN A 211 -15.04 25.35 32.17
CA GLN A 211 -14.02 26.17 32.81
C GLN A 211 -13.51 27.28 31.89
N ALA A 212 -13.36 26.99 30.58
CA ALA A 212 -12.99 28.00 29.59
C ALA A 212 -14.07 29.10 29.46
N GLU A 213 -15.35 28.71 29.42
CA GLU A 213 -16.49 29.66 29.44
C GLU A 213 -16.51 30.48 30.74
N ALA A 214 -16.29 29.86 31.90
CA ALA A 214 -16.26 30.56 33.18
C ALA A 214 -15.10 31.58 33.27
N LEU A 215 -13.93 31.26 32.71
CA LEU A 215 -12.79 32.17 32.64
C LEU A 215 -13.11 33.39 31.76
N VAL A 216 -13.63 33.16 30.54
CA VAL A 216 -13.95 34.25 29.61
C VAL A 216 -15.10 35.12 30.13
N ALA A 217 -16.06 34.53 30.86
CA ALA A 217 -17.14 35.24 31.54
C ALA A 217 -16.70 35.93 32.86
N ASN A 218 -15.41 35.93 33.20
CA ASN A 218 -14.85 36.48 34.44
C ASN A 218 -15.48 35.92 35.74
N LYS A 219 -16.07 34.72 35.69
CA LYS A 219 -16.68 34.05 36.86
C LYS A 219 -15.64 33.40 37.77
N ILE A 220 -14.46 33.07 37.23
CA ILE A 220 -13.34 32.50 37.96
C ILE A 220 -12.08 33.34 37.71
N THR A 221 -11.21 33.41 38.71
CA THR A 221 -9.94 34.12 38.57
C THR A 221 -8.95 33.33 37.70
N ARG A 222 -8.00 34.03 37.09
CA ARG A 222 -6.94 33.40 36.27
C ARG A 222 -6.15 32.34 37.06
N GLN A 223 -5.90 32.57 38.35
CA GLN A 223 -5.18 31.64 39.21
C GLN A 223 -5.98 30.36 39.46
N GLN A 224 -7.26 30.49 39.81
CA GLN A 224 -8.17 29.34 39.98
C GLN A 224 -8.32 28.52 38.70
N TYR A 225 -8.32 29.17 37.54
CA TYR A 225 -8.32 28.47 36.25
C TYR A 225 -7.02 27.68 36.06
N LEU A 226 -5.85 28.29 36.28
CA LEU A 226 -4.55 27.62 36.09
C LEU A 226 -4.39 26.40 37.01
N ASP A 227 -4.83 26.49 38.26
CA ASP A 227 -4.78 25.35 39.19
C ASP A 227 -5.72 24.21 38.76
N ALA A 228 -6.92 24.55 38.25
CA ALA A 228 -7.87 23.58 37.74
C ALA A 228 -7.41 22.94 36.41
N ASP A 229 -6.84 23.74 35.51
CA ASP A 229 -6.31 23.34 34.20
C ASP A 229 -5.11 22.40 34.38
N ALA A 230 -4.20 22.68 35.32
CA ALA A 230 -3.07 21.79 35.62
C ALA A 230 -3.52 20.39 36.09
N LYS A 231 -4.54 20.33 36.97
CA LYS A 231 -5.12 19.06 37.41
C LYS A 231 -5.86 18.35 36.28
N HIS A 232 -6.53 19.11 35.42
CA HIS A 232 -7.26 18.61 34.28
C HIS A 232 -6.33 17.97 33.24
N VAL A 233 -5.27 18.67 32.84
CA VAL A 233 -4.26 18.20 31.89
C VAL A 233 -3.65 16.89 32.37
N LYS A 234 -3.25 16.80 33.64
CA LYS A 234 -2.71 15.57 34.20
C LYS A 234 -3.70 14.40 34.16
N ASN A 235 -4.94 14.62 34.59
CA ASN A 235 -5.97 13.58 34.54
C ASN A 235 -6.30 13.11 33.11
N LYS A 236 -6.22 14.04 32.15
CA LYS A 236 -6.41 13.76 30.73
C LYS A 236 -5.26 12.92 30.17
N GLU A 237 -4.02 13.32 30.42
CA GLU A 237 -2.82 12.57 30.02
C GLU A 237 -2.83 11.15 30.59
N ASP A 238 -3.18 10.99 31.87
CA ASP A 238 -3.33 9.67 32.50
C ASP A 238 -4.42 8.81 31.82
N ALA A 239 -5.55 9.43 31.42
CA ALA A 239 -6.63 8.72 30.74
C ALA A 239 -6.25 8.32 29.30
N VAL A 240 -5.58 9.21 28.56
CA VAL A 240 -5.08 8.94 27.20
C VAL A 240 -4.04 7.84 27.22
N ALA A 241 -3.05 7.91 28.12
CA ALA A 241 -2.01 6.89 28.24
C ALA A 241 -2.59 5.49 28.57
N ARG A 242 -3.62 5.43 29.41
CA ARG A 242 -4.34 4.17 29.69
C ARG A 242 -5.09 3.65 28.47
N ILE A 243 -5.73 4.53 27.70
CA ILE A 243 -6.41 4.18 26.45
C ILE A 243 -5.40 3.60 25.45
N GLU A 244 -4.25 4.25 25.27
CA GLU A 244 -3.18 3.78 24.37
C GLU A 244 -2.67 2.39 24.79
N GLN A 245 -2.41 2.17 26.08
CA GLN A 245 -2.02 0.86 26.60
C GLN A 245 -3.07 -0.23 26.35
N LEU A 246 -4.35 0.09 26.49
CA LEU A 246 -5.44 -0.85 26.22
C LEU A 246 -5.57 -1.16 24.73
N VAL A 247 -5.35 -0.16 23.87
CA VAL A 247 -5.37 -0.30 22.41
C VAL A 247 -4.19 -1.13 21.89
N GLU A 248 -2.99 -0.95 22.44
CA GLU A 248 -1.83 -1.79 22.11
C GLU A 248 -2.02 -3.26 22.50
N GLY A 249 -2.89 -3.51 23.50
CA GLY A 249 -3.22 -4.84 23.97
C GLY A 249 -4.39 -5.52 23.25
N LEU A 250 -5.00 -4.90 22.24
CA LEU A 250 -6.14 -5.42 21.48
C LEU A 250 -5.69 -6.09 20.17
#